data_AF-A0A3M1N1X2-F1
#
_entry.id   AF-A0A3M1N1X2-F1
#
_cell.length_a   1.000
_cell.length_b   1.000
_cell.length_c   1.000
_cell.angle_alpha   90.00
_cell.angle_beta   90.00
_cell.angle_gamma   90.00
#
_symmetry.space_group_name_H-M   'P 1'
#
loop_
_entity.id
_entity.type
_entity.pdbx_description
1 polymer ?
#
loop_
_entity_poly.entity_id
_entity_poly.type
_entity_poly.pdbx_seq_one_letter_code
_entity_poly.pdbx_strand_id
1 'polypeptide(L)' 'MDDKKARAFRIGITVMLILAVLTIGEFYLGRAGAQWTAVFLAIALIKASLVVRDYMHIGRLFGEEEH' A
#
# COMPACT_ATOMS: atom_id res chain seq x y z
N MET A 1 17.07 2.96 20.32
CA MET A 1 15.91 2.44 19.58
C MET A 1 16.44 1.60 18.44
N ASP A 2 16.28 0.28 18.50
CA ASP A 2 16.76 -0.69 17.51
C ASP A 2 16.53 -0.25 16.05
N ASP A 3 17.60 -0.16 15.27
CA ASP A 3 17.59 0.23 13.85
C ASP A 3 16.62 -0.59 13.00
N LYS A 4 16.38 -1.86 13.37
CA LYS A 4 15.37 -2.73 12.74
C LYS A 4 13.94 -2.19 12.90
N LYS A 5 13.56 -1.75 14.10
CA LYS A 5 12.23 -1.19 14.38
C LYS A 5 12.05 0.15 13.66
N ALA A 6 13.09 0.99 13.66
CA ALA A 6 13.07 2.27 12.94
C ALA A 6 12.99 2.09 11.41
N ARG A 7 13.58 1.03 10.84
CA ARG A 7 13.51 0.74 9.40
C ARG A 7 12.13 0.21 9.00
N ALA A 8 11.55 -0.71 9.78
CA ALA A 8 10.19 -1.21 9.56
C ALA A 8 9.14 -0.09 9.65
N PHE A 9 9.27 0.81 10.61
CA PHE A 9 8.38 1.97 10.77
C PHE A 9 8.44 2.93 9.58
N ARG A 10 9.64 3.17 9.03
CA ARG A 10 9.83 4.00 7.82
C ARG A 10 9.18 3.39 6.59
N ILE A 11 9.26 2.07 6.41
CA ILE A 11 8.60 1.36 5.31
C ILE A 11 7.08 1.50 5.42
N GLY A 12 6.51 1.24 6.61
CA GLY A 12 5.07 1.39 6.85
C GLY A 12 4.55 2.80 6.55
N ILE A 13 5.26 3.83 7.02
CA ILE A 13 4.92 5.24 6.72
C ILE A 13 5.01 5.55 5.22
N THR A 14 6.04 5.05 4.54
CA THR A 14 6.23 5.30 3.11
C THR A 14 5.08 4.72 2.29
N VAL A 15 4.68 3.48 2.60
CA VAL A 15 3.56 2.80 1.96
C VAL A 15 2.24 3.50 2.28
N MET A 16 2.04 3.93 3.53
CA MET A 16 0.87 4.71 3.93
C MET A 16 0.75 6.00 3.11
N LEU A 17 1.85 6.73 2.90
CA LEU A 17 1.87 7.94 2.08
C LEU A 17 1.52 7.65 0.61
N ILE A 18 2.06 6.57 0.04
CA ILE A 18 1.72 6.15 -1.34
C ILE A 18 0.22 5.85 -1.45
N LEU A 19 -0.35 5.08 -0.52
CA LEU A 19 -1.78 4.74 -0.51
C LEU A 19 -2.65 5.99 -0.34
N ALA A 20 -2.23 6.95 0.48
CA ALA A 20 -2.93 8.21 0.68
C ALA A 20 -2.99 9.03 -0.62
N VAL A 21 -1.85 9.19 -1.30
CA VAL A 21 -1.78 9.90 -2.60
C VAL A 21 -2.66 9.21 -3.64
N LEU A 22 -2.61 7.88 -3.72
CA LEU A 22 -3.41 7.11 -4.67
C LEU A 22 -4.92 7.28 -4.42
N THR A 23 -5.31 7.38 -3.16
CA THR A 23 -6.71 7.61 -2.74
C THR A 23 -7.19 9.02 -3.06
N ILE A 24 -6.33 10.02 -2.86
CA ILE A 24 -6.63 11.40 -3.25
C ILE A 24 -6.80 11.49 -4.77
N GLY A 25 -5.91 10.85 -5.54
CA GLY A 25 -6.01 10.78 -6.99
C GLY A 25 -7.34 10.20 -7.45
N GLU A 26 -7.75 9.06 -6.90
CA GLU A 26 -9.06 8.46 -7.19
C GLU A 26 -10.24 9.36 -6.84
N PHE A 27 -10.19 10.06 -5.70
CA PHE A 27 -11.28 10.97 -5.32
C PHE A 27 -11.48 12.07 -6.36
N TYR A 28 -10.40 12.67 -6.86
CA TYR A 28 -10.50 13.68 -7.92
C TYR A 28 -10.95 13.09 -9.26
N LEU A 29 -10.48 11.90 -9.62
CA LEU A 29 -10.92 11.19 -10.82
C LEU A 29 -12.42 10.84 -10.75
N GLY A 30 -12.91 10.40 -9.60
CA GLY A 30 -14.33 10.07 -9.38
C GLY A 30 -15.20 11.33 -9.37
N ARG A 31 -14.69 12.43 -8.80
CA ARG A 31 -15.37 13.73 -8.81
C ARG A 31 -15.54 14.29 -10.23
N ALA A 32 -14.65 13.98 -11.16
CA ALA A 32 -14.76 14.41 -12.55
C ALA A 32 -15.92 13.74 -13.32
N GLY A 33 -16.66 12.79 -12.70
CA GLY A 33 -17.84 12.14 -13.30
C GLY A 33 -17.50 11.13 -14.39
N ALA A 34 -16.23 10.76 -14.50
CA ALA A 34 -15.77 9.83 -15.51
C ALA A 34 -16.10 8.38 -15.12
N GLN A 35 -16.80 7.65 -16.00
CA GLN A 35 -17.07 6.22 -15.83
C GLN A 35 -15.80 5.42 -16.19
N TRP A 36 -14.77 5.54 -15.37
CA TRP A 36 -13.48 4.86 -15.55
C TRP A 36 -13.38 3.64 -14.64
N THR A 37 -14.40 2.78 -14.67
CA THR A 37 -14.48 1.57 -13.84
C THR A 37 -13.23 0.70 -13.95
N ALA A 38 -12.66 0.57 -15.16
CA ALA A 38 -11.42 -0.17 -15.38
C ALA A 38 -10.20 0.48 -14.70
N VAL A 39 -10.11 1.82 -14.67
CA VAL A 39 -9.02 2.55 -14.01
C VAL A 39 -9.15 2.43 -12.49
N PHE A 40 -10.35 2.58 -11.93
CA PHE A 40 -10.59 2.36 -10.50
C PHE A 40 -10.28 0.92 -10.08
N LEU A 41 -10.64 -0.07 -10.91
CA LEU A 41 -10.31 -1.46 -10.66
C LEU A 41 -8.79 -1.70 -10.64
N ALA A 42 -8.05 -1.12 -11.60
CA ALA A 42 -6.59 -1.22 -11.63
C ALA A 42 -5.95 -0.57 -10.39
N ILE A 43 -6.43 0.61 -9.99
CA ILE A 43 -5.95 1.29 -8.79
C ILE A 43 -6.24 0.46 -7.53
N ALA A 44 -7.43 -0.13 -7.43
CA ALA A 44 -7.80 -1.01 -6.33
C ALA A 44 -6.87 -2.24 -6.25
N LEU A 45 -6.52 -2.86 -7.38
CA LEU A 45 -5.58 -3.98 -7.43
C LEU A 45 -4.17 -3.57 -6.99
N ILE A 46 -3.69 -2.40 -7.42
CA ILE A 46 -2.38 -1.88 -6.98
C ILE A 46 -2.37 -1.66 -5.47
N LYS A 47 -3.41 -1.04 -4.91
CA LYS A 47 -3.52 -0.85 -3.45
C LYS A 47 -3.55 -2.17 -2.72
N ALA A 48 -4.34 -3.13 -3.19
CA ALA A 48 -4.44 -4.45 -2.58
C ALA A 48 -3.06 -5.14 -2.55
N SER A 49 -2.30 -5.07 -3.65
CA SER A 49 -0.94 -5.63 -3.69
C SER A 49 0.01 -4.95 -2.69
N LEU A 50 -0.02 -3.61 -2.59
CA LEU A 50 0.79 -2.86 -1.62
C LEU A 50 0.40 -3.18 -0.17
N VAL A 51 -0.89 -3.24 0.14
CA VAL A 51 -1.38 -3.55 1.49
C VAL A 51 -1.03 -4.99 1.88
N VAL A 52 -1.22 -5.96 0.98
CA VAL A 52 -0.90 -7.36 1.24
C VAL A 52 0.61 -7.57 1.45
N ARG A 53 1.45 -6.93 0.63
CA ARG A 53 2.90 -7.08 0.71
C ARG A 53 3.49 -6.39 1.95
N ASP A 54 3.12 -5.12 2.16
CA ASP A 54 3.81 -4.24 3.11
C ASP A 54 3.07 -4.10 4.46
N TYR A 55 1.74 -4.23 4.49
CA TYR A 55 0.96 -4.16 5.74
C TYR A 55 0.65 -5.55 6.32
N MET A 56 0.23 -6.51 5.49
CA MET A 56 -0.13 -7.85 5.96
C MET A 56 1.06 -8.78 6.21
N HIS A 57 2.29 -8.34 5.91
CA HIS A 57 3.49 -9.08 6.26
C HIS A 57 3.47 -10.55 5.79
N ILE A 58 2.89 -10.85 4.64
CA ILE A 58 3.01 -12.20 4.05
C ILE A 58 4.50 -12.57 3.89
N GLY A 59 5.36 -11.60 3.56
CA GLY A 59 6.81 -11.79 3.55
C GLY A 59 7.47 -12.06 4.91
N ARG A 60 6.80 -11.80 6.04
CA ARG A 60 7.26 -12.17 7.40
C ARG A 60 6.70 -13.52 7.86
N LEU A 61 5.59 -13.97 7.27
CA LEU A 61 5.02 -15.32 7.46
C LEU A 61 5.74 -16.37 6.61
N PHE A 62 6.31 -15.98 5.46
CA PHE A 62 7.18 -16.80 4.61
C PHE A 62 8.67 -16.46 4.76
N GLY A 63 9.01 -15.47 5.58
CA GLY A 63 10.38 -15.29 6.04
C GLY A 63 10.58 -16.28 7.17
N GLU A 64 11.25 -17.39 6.85
CA GLU A 64 11.77 -18.33 7.84
C GLU A 64 12.29 -17.58 9.06
N GLU A 65 11.80 -17.99 10.22
CA GLU A 65 12.53 -17.87 11.47
C GLU A 65 13.82 -18.72 11.34
N GLU A 66 14.79 -18.27 10.56
CA GLU A 66 16.18 -18.67 10.77
C GLU A 66 16.72 -17.85 11.95
N HIS A 67 16.35 -18.28 13.16
CA HIS A 67 17.26 -18.51 14.29
C HIS A 67 16.53 -19.01 15.55
#